data_AF-A0A969JWP9-F1
#
_entry.id   AF-A0A969JWP9-F1
#
_cell.length_a   1.000
_cell.length_b   1.000
_cell.length_c   1.000
_cell.angle_alpha   90.00
_cell.angle_beta   90.00
_cell.angle_gamma   90.00
#
_symmetry.space_group_name_H-M   'P 1'
#
loop_
_entity.id
_entity.type
_entity.pdbx_description
1 polymer ?
#
loop_
_entity_poly.entity_id
_entity_poly.type
_entity_poly.pdbx_seq_one_letter_code
_entity_poly.pdbx_strand_id
1 'polypeptide(L)'
;MLVGYEERRDAFAELGVSLVAGAADTLEQTQAVASDLGFPVAFGVTQTDADLIGAWWDGKRGYIQPSEFLLTQKGRVLSSTYSSSPIGRVIPKRCCVSCE
;
A
#
# COMPACT_ATOMS: atom_id res chain seq x y z
N MET A 1 3.69 6.66 4.17
CA MET A 1 2.90 6.08 3.06
C MET A 1 1.46 5.83 3.49
N LEU A 2 1.23 5.02 4.53
CA LEU A 2 -0.12 4.67 5.02
C LEU A 2 -0.91 5.87 5.57
N VAL A 3 -0.24 6.85 6.18
CA VAL A 3 -0.87 8.10 6.66
C VAL A 3 -1.61 8.86 5.54
N GLY A 4 -1.08 8.86 4.31
CA GLY A 4 -1.73 9.56 3.19
C GLY A 4 -3.02 8.88 2.71
N TYR A 5 -3.15 7.58 2.96
CA TYR A 5 -4.39 6.82 2.75
C TYR A 5 -5.38 7.05 3.88
N GLU A 6 -4.90 7.15 5.12
CA GLU A 6 -5.75 7.50 6.26
C GLU A 6 -6.40 8.88 6.09
N GLU A 7 -5.63 9.89 5.66
CA GLU A 7 -6.15 11.24 5.36
C GLU A 7 -7.26 11.26 4.30
N ARG A 8 -7.30 10.25 3.41
CA ARG A 8 -8.25 10.15 2.31
C ARG A 8 -9.27 9.03 2.51
N ARG A 9 -9.26 8.38 3.68
CA ARG A 9 -10.10 7.21 3.98
C ARG A 9 -11.58 7.53 3.77
N ASP A 10 -12.01 8.71 4.19
CA ASP A 10 -13.41 9.15 4.04
C ASP A 10 -13.80 9.32 2.57
N ALA A 11 -12.92 9.89 1.73
CA ALA A 11 -13.15 10.02 0.30
C ALA A 11 -13.22 8.65 -0.41
N PHE A 12 -12.41 7.67 0.03
CA PHE A 12 -12.51 6.30 -0.48
C PHE A 12 -13.80 5.61 0.00
N ALA A 13 -14.22 5.85 1.25
CA ALA A 13 -15.45 5.31 1.81
C ALA A 13 -16.71 5.85 1.10
N GLU A 14 -16.73 7.14 0.73
CA GLU A 14 -17.79 7.75 -0.07
C GLU A 14 -17.91 7.11 -1.46
N LEU A 15 -16.80 6.67 -2.05
CA LEU A 15 -16.76 5.93 -3.31
C LEU A 15 -17.09 4.44 -3.14
N GLY A 16 -17.37 3.97 -1.92
CA GLY A 16 -17.63 2.57 -1.61
C GLY A 16 -16.39 1.67 -1.70
N VAL A 17 -15.19 2.25 -1.60
CA VAL A 17 -13.92 1.54 -1.67
C VAL A 17 -13.43 1.21 -0.26
N SER A 18 -13.04 -0.05 -0.05
CA SER A 18 -12.39 -0.50 1.19
C SER A 18 -10.89 -0.57 1.01
N LEU A 19 -10.14 -0.13 2.04
CA LEU A 19 -8.68 -0.14 2.05
C LEU A 19 -8.18 -1.34 2.86
N VAL A 20 -7.17 -2.03 2.35
CA VAL A 20 -6.44 -3.10 3.04
C VAL A 20 -4.96 -2.94 2.69
N ALA A 21 -4.09 -3.01 3.69
CA ALA A 21 -2.65 -2.97 3.49
C ALA A 21 -1.99 -4.28 3.96
N GLY A 22 -0.78 -4.56 3.48
CA GLY A 22 0.02 -5.70 3.89
C GLY A 22 1.49 -5.31 3.98
N ALA A 23 2.18 -5.80 5.01
CA ALA A 23 3.58 -5.56 5.27
C ALA A 23 4.33 -6.88 5.52
N ALA A 24 5.61 -6.91 5.15
CA ALA A 24 6.50 -8.04 5.44
C ALA A 24 7.00 -8.04 6.91
N ASP A 25 6.66 -7.01 7.68
CA ASP A 25 7.09 -6.80 9.06
C ASP A 25 6.44 -7.81 10.03
N THR A 26 6.99 -7.88 11.25
CA THR A 26 6.42 -8.70 12.32
C THR A 26 5.08 -8.12 12.83
N LEU A 27 4.32 -8.92 13.57
CA LEU A 27 3.08 -8.46 14.18
C LEU A 27 3.30 -7.23 15.07
N GLU A 28 4.32 -7.24 15.93
CA GLU A 28 4.62 -6.13 16.84
C GLU A 28 4.92 -4.82 16.10
N GLN A 29 5.74 -4.90 15.04
CA GLN A 29 6.07 -3.75 14.20
C GLN A 29 4.85 -3.24 13.44
N THR A 30 4.04 -4.15 12.89
CA THR A 30 2.83 -3.80 12.14
C THR A 30 1.77 -3.20 13.06
N GLN A 31 1.64 -3.71 14.28
CA GLN A 31 0.64 -3.26 15.25
C GLN A 31 0.89 -1.83 15.72
N ALA A 32 2.16 -1.44 15.88
CA ALA A 32 2.52 -0.06 16.20
C ALA A 32 2.13 0.95 15.10
N VAL A 33 2.05 0.51 13.85
CA VAL A 33 1.62 1.36 12.72
C VAL A 33 0.11 1.26 12.51
N ALA A 34 -0.47 0.08 12.70
CA ALA A 34 -1.89 -0.17 12.54
C ALA A 34 -2.76 0.51 13.61
N SER A 35 -2.21 0.79 14.80
CA SER A 35 -2.95 1.51 15.85
C SER A 35 -3.43 2.90 15.42
N ASP A 36 -2.69 3.53 14.50
CA ASP A 36 -2.95 4.90 14.03
C ASP A 36 -3.76 4.91 12.72
N LEU A 37 -4.22 3.74 12.24
CA LEU A 37 -4.92 3.58 10.97
C LEU A 37 -6.33 3.03 11.16
N GLY A 38 -7.28 3.55 10.38
CA GLY A 38 -8.69 3.14 10.38
C GLY A 38 -9.01 1.97 9.46
N PHE A 39 -8.01 1.23 8.98
CA PHE A 39 -8.16 0.12 8.03
C PHE A 39 -7.22 -1.05 8.38
N PRO A 40 -7.59 -2.30 8.01
CA PRO A 40 -6.81 -3.47 8.37
C PRO A 40 -5.45 -3.51 7.65
N VAL A 41 -4.42 -3.90 8.41
CA VAL A 41 -3.05 -4.11 7.92
C VAL A 41 -2.63 -5.56 8.22
N ALA A 42 -2.37 -6.35 7.17
CA ALA A 42 -1.81 -7.68 7.28
C ALA A 42 -0.29 -7.61 7.57
N PHE A 43 0.20 -8.55 8.37
CA PHE A 43 1.62 -8.66 8.74
C PHE A 43 2.22 -9.96 8.19
N GLY A 44 3.55 -10.05 8.16
CA GLY A 44 4.27 -11.26 7.78
C GLY A 44 4.12 -11.67 6.32
N VAL A 45 3.89 -10.73 5.40
CA VAL A 45 3.84 -11.00 3.95
C VAL A 45 5.16 -11.62 3.51
N THR A 46 5.07 -12.82 2.94
CA THR A 46 6.23 -13.62 2.51
C THR A 46 6.52 -13.45 1.01
N GLN A 47 7.65 -13.98 0.57
CA GLN A 47 7.96 -14.07 -0.86
C GLN A 47 6.89 -14.89 -1.61
N THR A 48 6.39 -15.97 -1.01
CA THR A 48 5.30 -16.77 -1.60
C THR A 48 4.05 -15.93 -1.84
N ASP A 49 3.70 -15.06 -0.89
CA ASP A 49 2.55 -14.15 -1.04
C ASP A 49 2.80 -13.11 -2.13
N ALA A 50 4.02 -12.58 -2.23
CA ALA A 50 4.42 -11.67 -3.30
C ALA A 50 4.30 -12.33 -4.68
N ASP A 51 4.76 -13.58 -4.82
CA ASP A 51 4.69 -14.34 -6.07
C ASP A 51 3.23 -14.61 -6.48
N LEU A 52 2.33 -14.89 -5.52
CA LEU A 52 0.90 -15.10 -5.79
C LEU A 52 0.21 -13.87 -6.39
N ILE A 53 0.62 -12.67 -6.00
CA ILE A 53 0.07 -11.41 -6.50
C ILE A 53 0.91 -10.80 -7.62
N GLY A 54 1.99 -11.46 -8.04
CA GLY A 54 2.93 -10.96 -9.05
C GLY A 54 3.72 -9.72 -8.61
N ALA A 55 3.84 -9.50 -7.30
CA ALA A 55 4.63 -8.43 -6.72
C ALA A 55 6.12 -8.78 -6.70
N TRP A 56 6.95 -7.77 -6.86
CA TRP A 56 8.39 -7.96 -6.87
C TRP A 56 8.93 -8.09 -5.44
N TRP A 57 9.55 -9.23 -5.14
CA TRP A 57 10.30 -9.44 -3.91
C TRP A 57 11.78 -9.03 -4.06
N ASP A 58 12.28 -8.20 -3.14
CA ASP A 58 13.70 -7.88 -3.07
C ASP A 58 14.44 -8.92 -2.22
N GLY A 59 15.04 -9.91 -2.87
CA GLY A 59 15.78 -10.98 -2.20
C GLY A 59 17.03 -10.52 -1.45
N LYS A 60 17.58 -9.32 -1.73
CA LYS A 60 18.71 -8.78 -0.96
C LYS A 60 18.26 -8.11 0.33
N ARG A 61 17.09 -7.47 0.32
CA ARG A 61 16.58 -6.71 1.46
C ARG A 61 15.49 -7.43 2.26
N GLY A 62 14.98 -8.54 1.74
CA GLY A 62 14.05 -9.43 2.44
C GLY A 62 12.64 -8.87 2.58
N TYR A 63 12.20 -8.00 1.67
CA TYR A 63 10.85 -7.44 1.71
C TYR A 63 10.24 -7.27 0.31
N ILE A 64 8.90 -7.25 0.28
CA ILE A 64 8.08 -6.98 -0.89
C ILE A 64 8.19 -5.50 -1.30
N GLN A 65 8.40 -5.23 -2.59
CA GLN A 65 8.36 -3.85 -3.10
C GLN A 65 6.93 -3.30 -3.10
N PRO A 66 6.72 -1.98 -2.94
CA PRO A 66 5.39 -1.41 -2.90
C PRO A 66 4.54 -1.78 -4.14
N SER A 67 3.45 -2.50 -3.90
CA SER A 67 2.48 -2.93 -4.90
C SER A 67 1.09 -2.50 -4.48
N GLU A 68 0.31 -2.00 -5.44
CA GLU A 68 -1.07 -1.58 -5.24
C GLU A 68 -1.99 -2.19 -6.27
N PHE A 69 -3.15 -2.63 -5.80
CA PHE A 69 -4.17 -3.27 -6.62
C PHE A 69 -5.50 -2.63 -6.32
N LEU A 70 -6.18 -2.17 -7.37
CA LEU A 70 -7.58 -1.78 -7.29
C LEU A 70 -8.42 -2.98 -7.71
N LEU A 71 -9.26 -3.48 -6.80
CA LEU A 71 -10.12 -4.63 -7.05
C LEU A 71 -11.58 -4.18 -7.21
N THR A 72 -12.30 -4.81 -8.13
CA THR A 72 -13.77 -4.77 -8.15
C THR A 72 -14.33 -5.60 -7.00
N GLN A 73 -15.58 -5.34 -6.62
CA GLN A 73 -16.33 -6.21 -5.68
C GLN A 73 -16.43 -7.68 -6.11
N LYS A 74 -16.22 -7.97 -7.40
CA LYS A 74 -16.18 -9.34 -7.96
C LYS A 74 -14.78 -9.97 -7.94
N GLY A 75 -13.80 -9.35 -7.27
CA GLY A 75 -12.44 -9.85 -7.15
C GLY A 75 -11.57 -9.69 -8.40
N ARG A 76 -12.02 -8.94 -9.42
CA ARG A 76 -11.20 -8.63 -10.60
C ARG A 76 -10.31 -7.42 -10.37
N VAL A 77 -9.05 -7.50 -10.77
CA VAL A 77 -8.09 -6.38 -10.77
C VAL A 77 -8.47 -5.39 -11.87
N LEU A 78 -8.75 -4.14 -11.49
CA LEU A 78 -8.97 -3.01 -12.40
C LEU A 78 -7.67 -2.31 -12.76
N SER A 79 -6.77 -2.18 -11.80
CA SER A 79 -5.48 -1.51 -11.96
C SER A 79 -4.47 -2.13 -11.02
N SER A 80 -3.23 -2.25 -11.49
CA SER A 80 -2.07 -2.66 -10.70
C SER A 80 -0.95 -1.65 -10.89
N THR A 81 -0.32 -1.25 -9.78
CA THR A 81 0.82 -0.35 -9.77
C THR A 81 1.95 -0.99 -8.98
N TYR A 82 3.13 -1.05 -9.59
CA TYR A 82 4.35 -1.56 -8.96
C TYR A 82 5.35 -0.41 -8.87
N SER A 83 5.98 -0.25 -7.71
CA SER A 83 6.98 0.79 -7.48
C SER A 83 8.21 0.18 -6.83
N SER A 84 9.39 0.69 -7.18
CA SER A 84 10.66 0.36 -6.53
C SER A 84 11.09 1.53 -5.63
N SER A 85 11.40 1.25 -4.36
CA SER A 85 11.80 2.30 -3.40
C SER A 85 13.11 2.99 -3.83
N PRO A 86 13.25 4.34 -3.73
CA PRO A 86 12.89 5.18 -2.58
C PRO A 86 11.86 6.30 -2.89
N ILE A 87 11.15 6.23 -4.01
CA ILE A 87 10.09 7.21 -4.30
C ILE A 87 8.85 6.82 -3.49
N GLY A 88 8.82 7.25 -2.23
CA GLY A 88 7.56 7.39 -1.52
C GLY A 88 6.66 8.28 -2.38
N ARG A 89 5.52 7.74 -2.83
CA ARG A 89 4.58 8.42 -3.73
C ARG A 89 4.40 9.87 -3.28
N VAL A 90 4.84 10.80 -4.14
CA VAL A 90 4.76 12.23 -3.86
C VAL A 90 3.30 12.60 -3.67
N ILE A 91 2.96 13.06 -2.48
CA ILE A 91 1.68 13.70 -2.21
C ILE A 91 1.63 14.94 -3.12
N PRO A 92 0.59 15.15 -3.94
CA PRO A 92 0.57 16.20 -4.96
C PRO A 92 0.77 17.62 -4.42
N LYS A 93 0.64 17.83 -3.10
CA LYS A 93 0.93 19.11 -2.45
C LYS A 93 2.42 19.52 -2.49
N ARG A 94 3.34 18.66 -2.92
CA ARG A 94 4.79 18.98 -3.06
C ARG A 94 5.38 18.84 -4.46
N CYS A 95 4.59 18.59 -5.51
CA CYS A 95 5.11 18.44 -6.87
C CYS A 95 4.85 19.63 -7.81
N CYS A 96 4.25 20.72 -7.33
CA CYS A 96 4.13 21.96 -8.11
C CYS A 96 4.86 23.10 -7.38
N VAL A 97 6.19 23.12 -7.50
CA VAL A 97 6.96 24.37 -7.42
C VAL A 97 7.40 24.69 -8.84
N SER A 98 6.70 25.65 -9.43
CA SER A 98 7.03 26.36 -10.67
C SER A 98 7.00 25.54 -11.98
N CYS A 99 5.98 25.80 -12.78
CA CYS A 99 6.17 26.16 -14.20
C CYS A 99 5.11 27.21 -14.55
N GLU A 100 5.54 28.47 -14.56
CA GLU A 100 5.01 29.50 -15.46
C GLU A 100 5.31 29.13 -16.92
#